data_AF-A0AA47MJ23-F1
#
_entry.id   AF-A0AA47MJ23-F1
#
_cell.length_a   1.000
_cell.length_b   1.000
_cell.length_c   1.000
_cell.angle_alpha   90.00
_cell.angle_beta   90.00
_cell.angle_gamma   90.00
#
_symmetry.space_group_name_H-M   'P 1'
#
loop_
_entity.id
_entity.type
_entity.pdbx_description
1 polymer ?
#
loop_
_entity_poly.entity_id
_entity_poly.type
_entity_poly.pdbx_seq_one_letter_code
_entity_poly.pdbx_strand_id
1 'polypeptide(L)'
;MEASMSLPVYELPRGTKSTTWYRWESRLQSVAAVRLQAKEIRDALLEARQTVNDTAAKVEAQFLAEEVASYGFLICSVVWFDILTSINQAGFADAQSTANELCEALNIEPELREKRLRSTKRQFAYEAADEPMNDALKKLEVTFFNTVVDCSQITARHI
;
A
#
# COMPACT_ATOMS: atom_id res chain seq x y z
N MET A 1 33.52 -1.80 -26.22
CA MET A 1 32.26 -2.51 -26.56
C MET A 1 31.47 -2.58 -25.26
N GLU A 2 30.95 -1.43 -24.82
CA GLU A 2 30.03 -1.35 -23.69
C GLU A 2 28.68 -0.96 -24.27
N ALA A 3 27.73 -1.88 -24.17
CA ALA A 3 26.33 -1.58 -24.43
C ALA A 3 25.82 -0.77 -23.22
N SER A 4 25.64 0.53 -23.41
CA SER A 4 24.92 1.38 -22.47
C SER A 4 23.50 0.82 -22.30
N MET A 5 23.27 0.17 -21.17
CA MET A 5 21.97 -0.32 -20.74
C MET A 5 21.13 0.88 -20.31
N SER A 6 20.54 1.59 -21.28
CA SER A 6 19.54 2.62 -20.99
C SER A 6 18.28 1.93 -20.51
N LEU A 7 18.00 2.04 -19.21
CA LEU A 7 16.66 1.77 -18.67
C LEU A 7 15.68 2.72 -19.36
N PRO A 8 14.51 2.25 -19.84
CA PRO A 8 13.54 3.14 -20.45
C PRO A 8 13.06 4.13 -19.40
N VAL A 9 13.23 5.42 -19.70
CA VAL A 9 12.62 6.50 -18.94
C VAL A 9 11.11 6.34 -19.10
N TYR A 10 10.44 5.93 -18.03
CA TYR A 10 8.99 5.93 -17.96
C TYR A 10 8.50 7.38 -17.97
N GLU A 11 8.35 7.96 -19.17
CA GLU A 11 7.59 9.20 -19.35
C GLU A 11 6.10 8.88 -19.16
N LEU A 12 5.60 9.12 -17.94
CA LEU A 12 4.18 8.97 -17.61
C LEU A 12 3.38 10.23 -17.98
N PRO A 13 2.14 10.11 -18.49
CA PRO A 13 1.31 11.24 -18.90
C PRO A 13 1.04 12.23 -17.75
N ARG A 14 1.04 13.52 -18.09
CA ARG A 14 0.82 14.66 -17.19
C ARG A 14 -0.65 14.77 -16.76
N GLY A 15 -1.07 13.88 -15.87
CA GLY A 15 -2.18 14.08 -14.94
C GLY A 15 -1.64 13.91 -13.52
N THR A 16 -1.81 14.91 -12.66
CA THR A 16 -1.31 14.86 -11.27
C THR A 16 -2.05 13.77 -10.51
N LYS A 17 -1.43 12.60 -10.37
CA LYS A 17 -1.85 11.52 -9.48
C LYS A 17 -2.09 12.08 -8.07
N SER A 18 -3.10 11.56 -7.37
CA SER A 18 -3.42 12.00 -6.00
C SER A 18 -2.27 11.72 -5.03
N THR A 19 -2.17 12.45 -3.92
CA THR A 19 -1.14 12.19 -2.89
C THR A 19 -1.29 10.79 -2.29
N THR A 20 -2.52 10.28 -2.17
CA THR A 20 -2.81 8.90 -1.77
C THR A 20 -2.24 7.89 -2.76
N TRP A 21 -2.34 8.16 -4.07
CA TRP A 21 -1.74 7.32 -5.10
C TRP A 21 -0.22 7.21 -4.93
N TYR A 22 0.49 8.33 -4.71
CA TYR A 22 1.94 8.28 -4.49
C TYR A 22 2.32 7.53 -3.21
N ARG A 23 1.52 7.66 -2.15
CA ARG A 23 1.71 6.89 -0.92
C ARG A 23 1.50 5.39 -1.15
N TRP A 24 0.48 5.02 -1.90
CA TRP A 24 0.24 3.64 -2.33
C TRP A 24 1.41 3.09 -3.13
N GLU A 25 1.86 3.81 -4.16
CA GLU A 25 2.98 3.43 -5.03
C GLU A 25 4.25 3.18 -4.21
N SER A 26 4.61 4.10 -3.31
CA SER A 26 5.77 3.96 -2.43
C SER A 26 5.67 2.72 -1.54
N ARG A 27 4.49 2.41 -1.00
CA ARG A 27 4.27 1.22 -0.18
C ARG A 27 4.35 -0.07 -1.01
N LEU A 28 3.81 -0.08 -2.22
CA LEU A 28 3.95 -1.21 -3.15
C LEU A 28 5.42 -1.49 -3.47
N GLN A 29 6.20 -0.44 -3.75
CA GLN A 29 7.64 -0.56 -3.97
C GLN A 29 8.39 -1.07 -2.73
N SER A 30 7.99 -0.66 -1.53
CA SER A 30 8.56 -1.18 -0.28
C SER A 30 8.29 -2.68 -0.11
N VAL A 31 7.07 -3.14 -0.39
CA VAL A 31 6.73 -4.58 -0.34
C VAL A 31 7.51 -5.36 -1.40
N ALA A 32 7.65 -4.81 -2.61
CA ALA A 32 8.45 -5.40 -3.68
C ALA A 32 9.91 -5.57 -3.25
N ALA A 33 10.51 -4.54 -2.64
CA ALA A 33 11.88 -4.58 -2.16
C ALA A 33 12.08 -5.67 -1.10
N VAL A 34 11.17 -5.77 -0.11
CA VAL A 34 11.24 -6.80 0.93
C VAL A 34 11.18 -8.21 0.33
N ARG A 35 10.29 -8.44 -0.65
CA ARG A 35 10.17 -9.73 -1.33
C ARG A 35 11.41 -10.09 -2.13
N LEU A 36 11.95 -9.15 -2.91
CA LEU A 36 13.11 -9.37 -3.77
C LEU A 36 14.41 -9.54 -2.98
N GLN A 37 14.51 -8.87 -1.84
CA GLN A 37 15.70 -8.88 -0.98
C GLN A 37 15.52 -9.75 0.27
N ALA A 38 14.56 -10.69 0.26
CA ALA A 38 14.23 -11.49 1.44
C ALA A 38 15.45 -12.28 1.97
N LYS A 39 16.32 -12.75 1.07
CA LYS A 39 17.56 -13.43 1.42
C LYS A 39 18.52 -12.48 2.13
N GLU A 40 18.78 -11.31 1.54
CA GLU A 40 19.68 -10.30 2.07
C GLU A 40 19.19 -9.77 3.43
N ILE A 41 17.87 -9.58 3.58
CA ILE A 41 17.23 -9.19 4.85
C ILE A 41 17.47 -10.25 5.91
N ARG A 42 17.24 -11.52 5.60
CA ARG A 42 17.49 -12.63 6.51
C ARG A 42 18.96 -12.71 6.91
N ASP A 43 19.87 -12.64 5.96
CA ASP A 43 21.31 -12.72 6.21
C ASP A 43 21.78 -11.53 7.10
N ALA A 44 21.28 -10.33 6.84
CA ALA A 44 21.54 -9.14 7.66
C ALA A 44 21.00 -9.29 9.09
N LEU A 45 19.83 -9.90 9.28
CA LEU A 45 19.27 -10.17 10.62
C LEU A 45 20.11 -11.21 11.40
N LEU A 46 20.60 -12.24 10.72
CA LEU A 46 21.49 -13.24 11.32
C LEU A 46 22.86 -12.65 11.73
N GLU A 47 23.35 -11.67 10.97
CA GLU A 47 24.54 -10.89 11.33
C GLU A 47 24.25 -9.94 12.50
N ALA A 48 23.15 -9.19 12.47
CA ALA A 48 22.75 -8.28 13.54
C ALA A 48 22.63 -9.00 14.90
N ARG A 49 22.11 -10.23 14.91
CA ARG A 49 22.07 -11.08 16.10
C ARG A 49 23.46 -11.34 16.71
N GLN A 50 24.51 -11.41 15.90
CA GLN A 50 25.87 -11.69 16.36
C GLN A 50 26.56 -10.43 16.90
N THR A 51 26.19 -9.25 16.41
CA THR A 51 26.83 -7.98 16.74
C THR A 51 26.19 -7.24 17.91
N VAL A 52 24.90 -7.44 18.15
CA VAL A 52 24.17 -6.79 19.25
C VAL A 52 24.52 -7.44 20.60
N ASN A 53 24.66 -6.66 21.67
CA ASN A 53 24.91 -7.19 23.03
C ASN A 53 23.62 -7.50 23.79
N ASP A 54 22.55 -6.74 23.51
CA ASP A 54 21.26 -6.93 24.16
C ASP A 54 20.62 -8.27 23.81
N THR A 55 20.24 -9.02 24.85
CA THR A 55 19.63 -10.34 24.70
C THR A 55 18.24 -10.29 24.05
N ALA A 56 17.44 -9.25 24.32
CA ALA A 56 16.11 -9.12 23.72
C ALA A 56 16.21 -8.88 22.22
N ALA A 57 17.05 -7.92 21.80
CA ALA A 57 17.33 -7.66 20.40
C ALA A 57 17.89 -8.87 19.64
N LYS A 58 18.69 -9.74 20.29
CA LYS A 58 19.15 -11.00 19.67
C LYS A 58 18.00 -11.96 19.36
N VAL A 59 17.10 -12.15 20.32
CA VAL A 59 15.95 -13.06 20.16
C VAL A 59 15.03 -12.53 19.08
N GLU A 60 14.78 -11.22 19.06
CA GLU A 60 13.95 -10.57 18.04
C GLU A 60 14.56 -10.69 16.64
N ALA A 61 15.85 -10.39 16.49
CA ALA A 61 16.54 -10.54 15.20
C ALA A 61 16.50 -12.00 14.68
N GLN A 62 16.65 -12.98 15.57
CA GLN A 62 16.52 -14.39 15.20
C GLN A 62 15.11 -14.73 14.74
N PHE A 63 14.10 -14.32 15.52
CA PHE A 63 12.70 -14.58 15.19
C PHE A 63 12.33 -13.98 13.83
N LEU A 64 12.70 -12.72 13.58
CA LEU A 64 12.45 -12.06 12.29
C LEU A 64 13.17 -12.75 11.13
N ALA A 65 14.38 -13.26 11.34
CA ALA A 65 15.12 -14.00 10.31
C ALA A 65 14.45 -15.34 9.95
N GLU A 66 13.82 -15.99 10.94
CA GLU A 66 13.02 -17.20 10.72
C GLU A 66 11.69 -16.88 10.04
N GLU A 67 11.04 -15.80 10.46
CA GLU A 67 9.74 -15.38 9.91
C GLU A 67 9.85 -14.98 8.43
N VAL A 68 10.83 -14.15 8.07
CA VAL A 68 11.06 -13.76 6.66
C VAL A 68 11.40 -14.97 5.76
N ALA A 69 11.93 -16.05 6.35
CA ALA A 69 12.22 -17.30 5.67
C ALA A 69 11.05 -18.31 5.69
N SER A 70 10.00 -18.02 6.45
CA SER A 70 8.84 -18.90 6.60
C SER A 70 8.11 -19.05 5.28
N TYR A 71 7.71 -20.28 4.96
CA TYR A 71 6.92 -20.54 3.76
C TYR A 71 5.59 -19.77 3.76
N GLY A 72 4.99 -19.59 4.95
CA GLY A 72 3.77 -18.79 5.13
C GLY A 72 4.01 -17.34 4.75
N PHE A 73 5.04 -16.71 5.32
CA PHE A 73 5.44 -15.34 4.98
C PHE A 73 5.71 -15.17 3.48
N LEU A 74 6.44 -16.11 2.87
CA LEU A 74 6.76 -16.07 1.44
C LEU A 74 5.50 -16.15 0.58
N ILE A 75 4.59 -17.10 0.81
CA ILE A 75 3.31 -17.17 0.08
C ILE A 75 2.52 -15.88 0.28
N CYS A 76 2.38 -15.42 1.51
CA CYS A 76 1.59 -14.24 1.82
C CYS A 76 2.17 -13.00 1.12
N SER A 77 3.49 -12.81 1.15
CA SER A 77 4.15 -11.71 0.44
C SER A 77 3.93 -11.76 -1.07
N VAL A 78 3.89 -12.96 -1.66
CA VAL A 78 3.65 -13.16 -3.09
C VAL A 78 2.22 -12.78 -3.45
N VAL A 79 1.26 -13.40 -2.78
CA VAL A 79 -0.18 -13.20 -3.02
C VAL A 79 -0.57 -11.74 -2.79
N TRP A 80 -0.09 -11.13 -1.71
CA TRP A 80 -0.39 -9.72 -1.43
C TRP A 80 0.19 -8.79 -2.48
N PHE A 81 1.43 -9.01 -2.90
CA PHE A 81 2.03 -8.19 -3.95
C PHE A 81 1.22 -8.27 -5.26
N ASP A 82 0.77 -9.46 -5.65
CA ASP A 82 0.00 -9.67 -6.87
C ASP A 82 -1.39 -9.00 -6.79
N ILE A 83 -2.07 -9.09 -5.64
CA ILE A 83 -3.35 -8.40 -5.38
C ILE A 83 -3.16 -6.88 -5.43
N LEU A 84 -2.16 -6.34 -4.73
CA LEU A 84 -1.89 -4.90 -4.70
C LEU A 84 -1.54 -4.38 -6.10
N THR A 85 -0.74 -5.13 -6.87
CA THR A 85 -0.39 -4.77 -8.25
C THR A 85 -1.61 -4.81 -9.16
N SER A 86 -2.49 -5.81 -9.02
CA SER A 86 -3.72 -5.92 -9.81
C SER A 86 -4.67 -4.75 -9.53
N ILE A 87 -4.85 -4.38 -8.26
CA ILE A 87 -5.65 -3.21 -7.85
C ILE A 87 -5.04 -1.90 -8.39
N ASN A 88 -3.71 -1.79 -8.41
CA ASN A 88 -3.02 -0.65 -8.99
C ASN A 88 -3.25 -0.55 -10.50
N GLN A 89 -3.25 -1.67 -11.22
CA GLN A 89 -3.43 -1.69 -12.68
C GLN A 89 -4.87 -1.43 -13.12
N ALA A 90 -5.86 -2.07 -12.48
CA ALA A 90 -7.27 -1.82 -12.76
C ALA A 90 -7.70 -0.41 -12.33
N GLY A 91 -7.11 0.13 -11.26
CA GLY A 91 -7.42 1.46 -10.78
C GLY A 91 -8.86 1.63 -10.27
N PHE A 92 -9.11 2.75 -9.60
CA PHE A 92 -10.45 3.05 -9.07
C PHE A 92 -11.44 3.46 -10.18
N ALA A 93 -10.94 4.07 -11.26
CA ALA A 93 -11.74 4.56 -12.36
C ALA A 93 -12.38 3.42 -13.19
N ASP A 94 -11.64 2.35 -13.49
CA ASP A 94 -12.19 1.23 -14.27
C ASP A 94 -13.24 0.46 -13.45
N ALA A 95 -12.99 0.30 -12.14
CA ALA A 95 -13.97 -0.25 -11.21
C ALA A 95 -15.25 0.60 -11.13
N GLN A 96 -15.11 1.93 -11.12
CA GLN A 96 -16.24 2.85 -11.18
C GLN A 96 -17.02 2.72 -12.50
N SER A 97 -16.33 2.64 -13.64
CA SER A 97 -16.97 2.46 -14.95
C SER A 97 -17.79 1.18 -14.98
N THR A 98 -17.20 0.07 -14.53
CA THR A 98 -17.89 -1.23 -14.44
C THR A 98 -19.12 -1.17 -13.52
N ALA A 99 -19.00 -0.47 -12.38
CA ALA A 99 -20.13 -0.29 -11.47
C ALA A 99 -21.26 0.54 -12.10
N ASN A 100 -20.93 1.58 -12.87
CA ASN A 100 -21.91 2.39 -13.58
C ASN A 100 -22.64 1.58 -14.67
N GLU A 101 -21.90 0.79 -15.46
CA GLU A 101 -22.49 -0.12 -16.47
C GLU A 101 -23.48 -1.10 -15.83
N LEU A 102 -23.15 -1.64 -14.65
CA LEU A 102 -24.06 -2.52 -13.89
C LEU A 102 -25.29 -1.78 -13.36
N CYS A 103 -25.13 -0.55 -12.85
CA CYS A 103 -26.24 0.29 -12.42
C CYS A 103 -27.21 0.57 -13.58
N GLU A 104 -26.68 0.89 -14.76
CA GLU A 104 -27.47 1.10 -15.99
C GLU A 104 -28.22 -0.18 -16.38
N ALA A 105 -27.54 -1.33 -16.38
CA ALA A 105 -28.16 -2.63 -16.70
C ALA A 105 -29.30 -3.01 -15.72
N LEU A 106 -29.20 -2.58 -14.46
CA LEU A 106 -30.22 -2.80 -13.44
C LEU A 106 -31.26 -1.66 -13.36
N ASN A 107 -31.11 -0.62 -14.17
CA ASN A 107 -31.96 0.58 -14.16
C ASN A 107 -32.01 1.26 -12.77
N ILE A 108 -30.85 1.29 -12.10
CA ILE A 108 -30.61 1.91 -10.79
C ILE A 108 -29.78 3.18 -11.00
N GLU A 109 -30.18 4.29 -10.40
CA GLU A 109 -29.40 5.53 -10.46
C GLU A 109 -28.18 5.46 -9.50
N PRO A 110 -26.95 5.69 -9.99
CA PRO A 110 -25.75 5.61 -9.16
C PRO A 110 -25.64 6.83 -8.23
N GLU A 111 -26.12 6.69 -6.99
CA GLU A 111 -25.99 7.72 -5.95
C GLU A 111 -25.01 7.32 -4.84
N LEU A 112 -23.94 8.11 -4.65
CA LEU A 112 -23.07 8.01 -3.48
C LEU A 112 -23.67 8.83 -2.32
N ARG A 113 -24.36 8.17 -1.40
CA ARG A 113 -24.96 8.86 -0.23
C ARG A 113 -23.87 9.35 0.73
N GLU A 114 -23.62 10.66 0.75
CA GLU A 114 -22.71 11.29 1.70
C GLU A 114 -23.22 11.18 3.15
N LYS A 115 -22.47 10.51 4.03
CA LYS A 115 -22.68 10.64 5.48
C LYS A 115 -22.12 11.97 5.96
N ARG A 116 -23.00 12.83 6.50
CA ARG A 116 -22.66 14.11 7.15
C ARG A 116 -21.42 13.96 8.05
N LEU A 117 -20.39 14.74 7.76
CA LEU A 117 -19.18 14.81 8.58
C LEU A 117 -19.50 15.52 9.91
N ARG A 118 -19.17 14.89 11.03
CA ARG A 118 -19.14 15.57 12.33
C ARG A 118 -17.82 16.35 12.40
N SER A 119 -17.89 17.67 12.46
CA SER A 119 -16.71 18.50 12.71
C SER A 119 -16.31 18.37 14.18
N THR A 120 -15.13 17.84 14.46
CA THR A 120 -14.53 17.86 15.80
C THR A 120 -13.80 19.18 15.97
N LYS A 121 -14.24 20.00 16.93
CA LYS A 121 -13.57 21.25 17.29
C LYS A 121 -12.15 20.94 17.80
N ARG A 122 -11.13 21.36 17.07
CA ARG A 122 -9.72 21.16 17.45
C ARG A 122 -9.31 22.14 18.55
N GLN A 123 -8.45 21.69 19.47
CA GLN A 123 -7.97 22.49 20.61
C GLN A 123 -6.67 23.26 20.32
N PHE A 124 -6.03 23.01 19.18
CA PHE A 124 -4.78 23.65 18.78
C PHE A 124 -4.88 24.16 17.34
N ALA A 125 -4.49 25.43 17.14
CA ALA A 125 -4.63 26.16 15.87
C ALA A 125 -3.36 26.15 15.00
N TYR A 126 -2.36 25.31 15.32
CA TYR A 126 -1.06 25.26 14.63
C TYR A 126 -1.06 24.36 13.38
N GLU A 127 -1.98 23.40 13.28
CA GLU A 127 -2.11 22.56 12.09
C GLU A 127 -2.85 23.32 10.99
N ALA A 128 -2.33 23.27 9.76
CA ALA A 128 -3.10 23.67 8.59
C ALA A 128 -4.41 22.88 8.58
N ALA A 129 -5.54 23.57 8.36
CA ALA A 129 -6.83 22.90 8.28
C ALA A 129 -6.77 21.85 7.17
N ASP A 130 -7.03 20.58 7.50
CA ASP A 130 -7.31 19.56 6.48
C ASP A 130 -8.54 20.06 5.72
N GLU A 131 -8.37 20.47 4.45
CA GLU A 131 -9.50 20.86 3.63
C GLU A 131 -10.48 19.69 3.58
N PRO A 132 -11.75 19.89 3.94
CA PRO A 132 -12.72 18.81 3.88
C PRO A 132 -12.84 18.35 2.43
N MET A 133 -12.55 17.07 2.19
CA MET A 133 -12.70 16.47 0.86
C MET A 133 -14.19 16.45 0.50
N ASN A 134 -14.61 17.42 -0.31
CA ASN A 134 -15.99 17.71 -0.64
C ASN A 134 -16.54 16.79 -1.75
N ASP A 135 -15.67 16.01 -2.39
CA ASP A 135 -16.00 15.06 -3.44
C ASP A 135 -16.16 13.66 -2.83
N ALA A 136 -17.41 13.18 -2.76
CA ALA A 136 -17.74 11.85 -2.24
C ALA A 136 -16.99 10.72 -2.93
N LEU A 137 -16.72 10.87 -4.23
CA LEU A 137 -16.10 9.84 -5.04
C LEU A 137 -14.60 9.76 -4.78
N LYS A 138 -13.92 10.92 -4.73
CA LYS A 138 -12.52 10.99 -4.29
C LYS A 138 -12.35 10.52 -2.85
N LYS A 139 -13.32 10.80 -1.98
CA LYS A 139 -13.31 10.31 -0.61
C LYS A 139 -13.42 8.78 -0.56
N LEU A 140 -14.30 8.19 -1.38
CA LEU A 140 -14.42 6.74 -1.51
C LEU A 140 -13.12 6.13 -2.05
N GLU A 141 -12.56 6.69 -3.11
CA GLU A 141 -11.27 6.29 -3.70
C GLU A 141 -10.15 6.26 -2.65
N VAL A 142 -9.96 7.37 -1.93
CA VAL A 142 -8.92 7.48 -0.90
C VAL A 142 -9.16 6.52 0.26
N THR A 143 -10.42 6.36 0.68
CA THR A 143 -10.77 5.42 1.76
C THR A 143 -10.53 3.97 1.35
N PHE A 144 -10.87 3.62 0.11
CA PHE A 144 -10.64 2.30 -0.46
C PHE A 144 -9.15 1.96 -0.46
N PHE A 145 -8.30 2.81 -1.03
CA PHE A 145 -6.85 2.55 -1.07
C PHE A 145 -6.23 2.44 0.33
N ASN A 146 -6.57 3.34 1.25
CA ASN A 146 -6.05 3.26 2.63
C ASN A 146 -6.44 1.94 3.30
N THR A 147 -7.71 1.53 3.16
CA THR A 147 -8.21 0.28 3.76
C THR A 147 -7.45 -0.93 3.23
N VAL A 148 -7.24 -1.02 1.91
CA VAL A 148 -6.54 -2.15 1.30
C VAL A 148 -5.08 -2.22 1.79
N VAL A 149 -4.40 -1.08 1.90
CA VAL A 149 -3.05 -1.03 2.45
C VAL A 149 -3.03 -1.41 3.93
N ASP A 150 -3.96 -0.91 4.72
CA ASP A 150 -3.98 -1.20 6.15
C ASP A 150 -4.22 -2.71 6.40
N CYS A 151 -5.04 -3.36 5.57
CA CYS A 151 -5.21 -4.81 5.60
C CYS A 151 -3.92 -5.59 5.28
N SER A 152 -3.08 -5.11 4.35
CA SER A 152 -1.80 -5.78 4.06
C SER A 152 -0.80 -5.64 5.23
N GLN A 153 -0.82 -4.51 5.94
CA GLN A 153 0.05 -4.28 7.09
C GLN A 153 -0.40 -5.04 8.36
N ILE A 154 -1.71 -5.20 8.55
CA ILE A 154 -2.27 -5.93 9.70
C ILE A 154 -2.01 -7.43 9.56
N THR A 155 -2.21 -8.01 8.37
CA THR A 155 -1.99 -9.45 8.16
C THR A 155 -0.52 -9.85 8.26
N ALA A 156 0.41 -9.01 7.84
CA ALA A 156 1.85 -9.23 8.01
C ALA A 156 2.33 -9.20 9.48
N ARG A 157 1.50 -8.77 10.44
CA ARG A 157 1.81 -8.78 11.89
C ARG A 157 1.28 -10.03 12.60
N HIS A 158 0.31 -10.73 12.00
CA HIS A 158 -0.36 -11.88 12.60
C HIS A 158 0.07 -13.23 12.01
N ILE A 159 0.96 -13.20 11.01
CA ILE A 159 1.75 -14.33 10.53
C ILE A 159 3.09 -14.19 11.23
#